data_AF-A0AAW0EXP5-F1
#
_entry.id   AF-A0AAW0EXP5-F1
#
_cell.length_a   1.000
_cell.length_b   1.000
_cell.length_c   1.000
_cell.angle_alpha   90.00
_cell.angle_beta   90.00
_cell.angle_gamma   90.00
#
_symmetry.space_group_name_H-M   'P 1'
#
loop_
_entity.id
_entity.type
_entity.pdbx_description
1 polymer ?
#
loop_
_entity_poly.entity_id
_entity_poly.type
_entity_poly.pdbx_seq_one_letter_code
_entity_poly.pdbx_strand_id
1 'polypeptide(L)'
;MVVIKGGGQTYAVGNGRQMEWDEVPESFKKAAAAQKEIEKCVDLRAKAQRCISDQGFWAVECVTLTEAFHLCQSHELTRTELALRKEPQQ
;
A
#
# COMPACT_ATOMS: atom_id res chain seq x y z
N MET A 1 -0.10 -8.11 19.51
CA MET A 1 -0.03 -6.73 20.01
C MET A 1 1.43 -6.32 20.00
N VAL A 2 1.87 -5.44 19.09
CA VAL A 2 3.28 -5.01 18.97
C VAL A 2 3.36 -3.58 19.47
N VAL A 3 4.18 -3.36 20.51
CA VAL A 3 4.42 -2.03 21.11
C VAL A 3 5.75 -1.53 20.58
N ILE A 4 5.73 -0.54 19.68
CA ILE A 4 6.96 0.14 19.22
C ILE A 4 7.19 1.33 20.16
N LYS A 5 8.27 1.28 20.94
CA LYS A 5 8.71 2.38 21.80
C LYS A 5 9.63 3.31 21.02
N GLY A 6 9.15 4.51 20.72
CA GLY A 6 9.97 5.62 20.24
C GLY A 6 9.31 6.95 20.59
N GLY A 7 9.96 7.75 21.44
CA GLY A 7 9.73 9.19 21.57
C GLY A 7 8.30 9.66 21.89
N GLY A 8 7.83 9.45 23.12
CA GLY A 8 6.89 10.39 23.76
C GLY A 8 5.39 10.28 23.45
N GLN A 9 4.95 9.54 22.42
CA GLN A 9 3.53 9.17 22.29
C GLN A 9 3.38 7.70 21.87
N THR A 10 2.99 6.87 22.84
CA THR A 10 2.53 5.51 22.59
C THR A 10 1.13 5.56 21.99
N TYR A 11 1.02 5.41 20.67
CA TYR A 11 -0.26 5.07 20.05
C TYR A 11 -0.46 3.56 20.19
N ALA A 12 -1.49 3.17 20.95
CA ALA A 12 -1.98 1.81 20.93
C ALA A 12 -2.73 1.60 19.61
N VAL A 13 -2.16 0.84 18.68
CA VAL A 13 -2.91 0.30 17.53
C VAL A 13 -3.84 -0.77 18.08
N GLY A 14 -5.03 -0.34 18.51
CA GLY A 14 -6.10 -1.22 18.98
C GLY A 14 -6.59 -2.10 17.83
N ASN A 15 -6.32 -3.40 17.93
CA ASN A 15 -6.93 -4.52 17.21
C ASN A 15 -7.32 -4.28 15.74
N GLY A 16 -6.35 -4.46 14.83
CA GLY A 16 -6.71 -4.98 13.52
C GLY A 16 -7.27 -6.40 13.71
N ARG A 17 -8.60 -6.56 13.73
CA ARG A 17 -9.23 -7.88 13.68
C ARG A 17 -9.04 -8.39 12.25
N GLN A 18 -8.38 -9.53 12.09
CA GLN A 18 -8.44 -10.26 10.82
C GLN A 18 -9.89 -10.69 10.63
N MET A 19 -10.45 -10.33 9.48
CA MET A 19 -11.85 -10.49 9.14
C MET A 19 -11.90 -11.22 7.80
N GLU A 20 -12.78 -12.21 7.68
CA GLU A 20 -12.96 -12.91 6.41
C GLU A 20 -13.46 -11.92 5.35
N TRP A 21 -13.05 -12.10 4.09
CA TRP A 21 -13.36 -11.16 3.03
C TRP A 21 -14.87 -10.88 2.90
N ASP A 22 -15.70 -11.89 3.14
CA ASP A 22 -17.16 -11.77 3.07
C ASP A 22 -17.73 -10.83 4.14
N GLU A 23 -17.11 -10.76 5.32
CA GLU A 23 -17.51 -9.89 6.43
C GLU A 23 -17.07 -8.43 6.25
N VAL A 24 -16.17 -8.14 5.29
CA VAL A 24 -15.67 -6.79 5.02
C VAL A 24 -16.82 -5.88 4.53
N PRO A 25 -16.97 -4.65 5.04
CA PRO A 25 -18.04 -3.74 4.61
C PRO A 25 -18.08 -3.52 3.09
N GLU A 26 -19.28 -3.55 2.50
CA GLU A 26 -19.48 -3.34 1.06
C GLU A 26 -18.93 -2.00 0.56
N SER A 27 -18.96 -0.96 1.40
CA SER A 27 -18.34 0.33 1.08
C SER A 27 -16.83 0.21 0.86
N PHE A 28 -16.14 -0.59 1.68
CA PHE A 28 -14.72 -0.87 1.53
C PHE A 28 -14.46 -1.71 0.28
N LYS A 29 -15.23 -2.79 0.05
CA LYS A 29 -15.08 -3.63 -1.15
C LYS A 29 -15.22 -2.82 -2.44
N LYS A 30 -16.20 -1.91 -2.49
CA LYS A 30 -16.38 -0.98 -3.62
C LYS A 30 -15.21 -0.02 -3.77
N ALA A 31 -14.71 0.56 -2.68
CA ALA A 31 -13.56 1.44 -2.71
C ALA A 31 -12.29 0.70 -3.19
N ALA A 32 -12.07 -0.52 -2.69
CA ALA A 32 -10.97 -1.38 -3.11
C ALA A 32 -11.06 -1.74 -4.60
N ALA A 33 -12.25 -2.11 -5.10
CA ALA A 33 -12.48 -2.39 -6.51
C ALA A 33 -12.31 -1.13 -7.41
N ALA A 34 -12.55 0.06 -6.87
CA ALA A 34 -12.36 1.33 -7.56
C ALA A 34 -10.90 1.81 -7.56
N GLN A 35 -10.01 1.20 -6.77
CA GLN A 35 -8.59 1.52 -6.80
C GLN A 35 -8.03 1.14 -8.17
N LYS A 36 -7.64 2.16 -8.94
CA LYS A 36 -6.89 1.95 -10.17
C LYS A 36 -5.43 1.77 -9.84
N GLU A 37 -4.86 0.69 -10.34
CA GLU A 37 -3.41 0.50 -10.26
C GLU A 37 -2.71 1.57 -11.09
N ILE A 38 -1.61 2.07 -10.56
CA ILE A 38 -0.73 2.97 -11.29
C ILE A 38 0.05 2.11 -12.27
N GLU A 39 -0.32 2.15 -13.55
CA GLU A 39 0.24 1.29 -14.62
C GLU A 39 1.77 1.22 -14.58
N LYS A 40 2.44 2.36 -14.33
CA LYS A 40 3.90 2.47 -14.25
C LYS A 40 4.54 1.65 -13.11
N CYS A 41 3.77 1.26 -12.10
CA CYS A 41 4.23 0.52 -10.93
C CYS A 41 3.77 -0.95 -10.92
N VAL A 42 2.94 -1.38 -11.88
CA VAL A 42 2.34 -2.73 -11.91
C VAL A 42 3.40 -3.82 -12.02
N ASP A 43 4.44 -3.62 -12.84
CA ASP A 43 5.51 -4.61 -13.00
C ASP A 43 6.31 -4.83 -11.71
N LEU A 44 6.53 -3.77 -10.93
CA LEU A 44 7.22 -3.88 -9.63
C LEU A 44 6.37 -4.67 -8.64
N ARG A 45 5.05 -4.45 -8.65
CA ARG A 45 4.10 -5.22 -7.84
C ARG A 45 4.12 -6.70 -8.21
N ALA A 46 4.06 -7.02 -9.50
CA ALA A 46 4.07 -8.40 -9.99
C ALA A 46 5.37 -9.12 -9.58
N LYS A 47 6.52 -8.44 -9.68
CA LYS A 47 7.82 -8.97 -9.23
C LYS A 47 7.84 -9.21 -7.72
N ALA A 48 7.37 -8.24 -6.93
CA ALA A 48 7.28 -8.38 -5.48
C ALA A 48 6.37 -9.55 -5.07
N GLN A 49 5.17 -9.64 -5.65
CA GLN A 49 4.21 -10.73 -5.38
C GLN A 49 4.79 -12.10 -5.72
N ARG A 50 5.44 -12.22 -6.88
CA ARG A 50 6.11 -13.47 -7.27
C ARG A 50 7.19 -13.86 -6.27
N CYS A 51 8.05 -12.91 -5.89
CA CYS A 51 9.09 -13.14 -4.89
C CYS A 51 8.50 -13.61 -3.55
N ILE A 52 7.46 -12.93 -3.06
CA ILE A 52 6.79 -13.27 -1.80
C ILE A 52 6.19 -14.67 -1.86
N SER A 53 5.58 -15.04 -3.00
CA SER A 53 5.02 -16.39 -3.21
C SER A 53 6.11 -17.47 -3.20
N ASP A 54 7.29 -17.17 -3.74
CA ASP A 54 8.36 -18.16 -3.89
C ASP A 54 9.24 -18.27 -2.63
N GLN A 55 9.50 -17.17 -1.92
CA GLN A 55 10.51 -17.08 -0.86
C GLN A 55 9.97 -16.63 0.51
N GLY A 56 8.71 -16.20 0.56
CA GLY A 56 8.11 -15.62 1.74
C GLY A 56 8.35 -14.11 1.87
N PHE A 57 7.45 -13.44 2.59
CA PHE A 57 7.42 -11.98 2.67
C PHE A 57 8.70 -11.33 3.20
N TRP A 58 9.37 -11.99 4.16
CA TRP A 58 10.52 -11.44 4.86
C TRP A 58 11.88 -11.74 4.20
N ALA A 59 11.89 -12.38 3.03
CA ALA A 59 13.13 -12.54 2.27
C ALA A 59 13.61 -11.16 1.79
N VAL A 60 14.92 -10.89 1.96
CA VAL A 60 15.51 -9.55 1.72
C VAL A 60 15.16 -9.00 0.34
N GLU A 61 15.31 -9.83 -0.70
CA GLU A 61 14.99 -9.45 -2.08
C GLU A 61 13.50 -9.07 -2.26
N CYS A 62 12.60 -9.79 -1.57
CA CYS A 62 11.17 -9.52 -1.66
C CYS A 62 10.79 -8.24 -0.93
N VAL A 63 11.46 -7.93 0.19
CA VAL A 63 11.32 -6.65 0.89
C VAL A 63 11.80 -5.52 -0.01
N THR A 64 12.97 -5.63 -0.64
CA THR A 64 13.50 -4.61 -1.56
C THR A 64 12.57 -4.36 -2.75
N LEU A 65 12.03 -5.42 -3.37
CA LEU A 65 11.05 -5.29 -4.46
C LEU A 65 9.75 -4.62 -4.00
N THR A 66 9.31 -4.94 -2.79
CA THR A 66 8.12 -4.33 -2.17
C THR A 66 8.35 -2.86 -1.88
N GLU A 67 9.51 -2.47 -1.35
CA GLU A 67 9.89 -1.08 -1.13
C GLU A 67 9.94 -0.30 -2.45
N ALA A 68 10.55 -0.87 -3.50
CA ALA A 68 10.60 -0.25 -4.83
C ALA A 68 9.20 0.00 -5.40
N PHE A 69 8.27 -0.96 -5.24
CA PHE A 69 6.88 -0.79 -5.62
C PHE A 69 6.21 0.37 -4.87
N HIS A 70 6.37 0.46 -3.55
CA HIS A 70 5.78 1.54 -2.74
C HIS A 70 6.39 2.91 -3.07
N LEU A 71 7.69 2.99 -3.32
CA LEU A 71 8.35 4.21 -3.77
C LEU A 71 7.80 4.69 -5.12
N CYS A 72 7.59 3.77 -6.07
CA CYS A 72 6.96 4.09 -7.35
C CYS A 72 5.55 4.68 -7.13
N GLN A 73 4.72 4.02 -6.31
CA GLN A 73 3.37 4.51 -6.02
C GLN A 73 3.38 5.90 -5.39
N SER A 74 4.24 6.11 -4.39
CA SER A 74 4.37 7.42 -3.72
C SER A 74 4.76 8.52 -4.70
N HIS A 75 5.74 8.27 -5.58
CA HIS A 75 6.18 9.23 -6.59
C HIS A 75 5.06 9.57 -7.58
N GLU A 76 4.32 8.57 -8.04
CA GLU A 76 3.27 8.73 -9.04
C GLU A 76 2.02 9.41 -8.46
N LEU A 77 1.64 9.10 -7.22
CA LEU A 77 0.59 9.80 -6.49
C LEU A 77 0.98 11.27 -6.27
N THR A 78 2.21 11.52 -5.80
CA THR A 78 2.72 12.89 -5.63
C THR A 78 2.68 13.67 -6.93
N ARG A 79 3.08 13.05 -8.05
CA ARG A 79 3.03 13.70 -9.38
C ARG A 79 1.60 14.01 -9.80
N THR A 80 0.65 13.11 -9.53
CA THR A 80 -0.76 13.27 -9.90
C THR A 80 -1.44 14.33 -9.04
N GLU A 81 -1.20 14.35 -7.73
CA GLU A 81 -1.69 15.39 -6.82
C GLU A 81 -1.16 16.78 -7.20
N LEU A 82 0.13 16.87 -7.55
CA LEU A 82 0.73 18.12 -8.02
C LEU A 82 0.20 18.54 -9.40
N ALA A 83 -0.17 17.61 -10.27
CA ALA A 83 -0.80 17.90 -11.55
C ALA A 83 -2.23 18.44 -11.37
N LEU A 84 -3.03 17.81 -10.51
CA LEU A 84 -4.39 18.24 -10.18
C LEU A 84 -4.43 19.64 -9.54
N ARG A 85 -3.42 19.98 -8.71
CA ARG A 85 -3.31 21.33 -8.12
C ARG A 85 -2.93 22.42 -9.13
N LYS A 86 -2.42 22.06 -10.30
CA LYS A 86 -2.00 23.01 -11.35
C LYS A 86 -3.08 23.29 -12.38
N GLU A 87 -4.17 22.52 -12.42
CA GLU A 87 -5.32 22.87 -13.25
C GLU A 87 -6.05 24.04 -12.58
N PRO A 88 -6.19 25.20 -13.25
CA PRO A 88 -7.02 26.27 -12.73
C PRO A 88 -8.46 25.77 -12.71
N GLN A 89 -9.15 25.97 -11.58
CA GLN A 89 -10.61 25.95 -11.55
C GLN A 89 -11.11 26.93 -12.63
N GLN A 90 -11.57 26.38 -13.76
CA GLN A 90 -12.36 27.11 -14.74
C GLN A 90 -13.80 27.21 -14.25
#